data_AF-A0A961MVC7-F1
#
_entry.id   AF-A0A961MVC7-F1
#
_cell.length_a   1.000
_cell.length_b   1.000
_cell.length_c   1.000
_cell.angle_alpha   90.00
_cell.angle_beta   90.00
_cell.angle_gamma   90.00
#
_symmetry.space_group_name_H-M   'P 1'
#
loop_
_entity.id
_entity.type
_entity.pdbx_description
1 polymer ?
#
loop_
_entity_poly.entity_id
_entity_poly.type
_entity_poly.pdbx_seq_one_letter_code
_entity_poly.pdbx_strand_id
1 'polypeptide(L)'
;MSVMIGWVQASLYEAIDCLARSGQNHLASDLGRLLASLELDDMDILRSPVSERVANALLEARTFPDLVDLLKEFAQAIGVTHCTLHVIRETPTSSFSTRALTTYSEEWVSRYVDRRYTSVDPVYRHSLTCEDAFFWEDLDISNPAVRAFCQDARAHGVGPAGYTLPIITERGDRIAISVSAADDREGLRDTIHHYESDLLSVGFSLTEAFSLLASDERPTSFTPTDDQLSILR
;
A
#
# COMPACT_ATOMS: atom_id res chain seq x y z
N MET A 1 19.60 16.19 6.25
CA MET A 1 18.51 16.20 7.24
C MET A 1 17.27 15.73 6.52
N SER A 2 16.81 14.55 6.90
CA SER A 2 15.88 13.71 6.14
C SER A 2 14.53 14.41 5.93
N VAL A 3 14.14 14.60 4.67
CA VAL A 3 12.83 15.18 4.28
C VAL A 3 11.66 14.39 4.88
N MET A 4 11.89 13.10 5.15
CA MET A 4 10.89 12.18 5.66
C MET A 4 10.63 12.29 7.17
N ILE A 5 11.67 12.58 7.96
CA ILE A 5 11.50 12.99 9.37
C ILE A 5 10.64 14.24 9.41
N GLY A 6 10.86 15.16 8.46
CA GLY A 6 10.04 16.35 8.27
C GLY A 6 8.56 16.05 8.01
N TRP A 7 8.23 15.08 7.15
CA TRP A 7 6.84 14.73 6.86
C TRP A 7 6.16 13.99 8.02
N VAL A 8 6.79 12.99 8.64
CA VAL A 8 6.21 12.30 9.82
C VAL A 8 5.96 13.29 10.95
N GLN A 9 6.92 14.17 11.21
CA GLN A 9 6.77 15.24 12.20
C GLN A 9 5.65 16.22 11.79
N ALA A 10 5.58 16.63 10.52
CA ALA A 10 4.53 17.51 10.01
C ALA A 10 3.13 16.87 10.11
N SER A 11 2.97 15.59 9.74
CA SER A 11 1.71 14.85 9.85
C SER A 11 1.30 14.65 11.31
N LEU A 12 2.24 14.40 12.22
CA LEU A 12 1.96 14.31 13.66
C LEU A 12 1.50 15.67 14.21
N TYR A 13 2.14 16.77 13.82
CA TYR A 13 1.68 18.11 14.17
C TYR A 13 0.31 18.43 13.58
N GLU A 14 0.06 18.07 12.32
CA GLU A 14 -1.24 18.29 11.67
C GLU A 14 -2.37 17.47 12.32
N ALA A 15 -2.10 16.23 12.71
CA ALA A 15 -3.03 15.40 13.48
C ALA A 15 -3.35 16.02 14.85
N ILE A 16 -2.34 16.52 15.55
CA ILE A 16 -2.50 17.24 16.81
C ILE A 16 -3.36 18.51 16.62
N ASP A 17 -3.12 19.27 15.56
CA ASP A 17 -3.90 20.45 15.22
C ASP A 17 -5.36 20.11 14.84
N CYS A 18 -5.58 19.01 14.13
CA CYS A 18 -6.92 18.48 13.85
C CYS A 18 -7.66 18.10 15.14
N LEU A 19 -6.99 17.48 16.10
CA LEU A 19 -7.56 17.17 17.41
C LEU A 19 -7.94 18.44 18.17
N ALA A 20 -7.11 19.48 18.12
CA ALA A 20 -7.44 20.78 18.70
C ALA A 20 -8.65 21.42 18.01
N ARG A 21 -8.69 21.42 16.67
CA ARG A 21 -9.83 21.96 15.88
C ARG A 21 -11.15 21.24 16.14
N SER A 22 -11.10 19.93 16.43
CA SER A 22 -12.28 19.11 16.76
C SER A 22 -12.71 19.21 18.23
N GLY A 23 -12.05 20.05 19.04
CA GLY A 23 -12.40 20.29 20.44
C GLY A 23 -11.75 19.33 21.43
N GLN A 24 -10.92 18.38 20.98
CA GLN A 24 -10.16 17.46 21.83
C GLN A 24 -8.85 18.11 22.34
N ASN A 25 -8.96 19.31 22.91
CA ASN A 25 -7.81 20.14 23.28
C ASN A 25 -6.87 19.48 24.30
N HIS A 26 -7.42 18.64 25.18
CA HIS A 26 -6.65 17.91 26.20
C HIS A 26 -5.74 16.87 25.55
N LEU A 27 -6.29 16.07 24.63
CA LEU A 27 -5.55 15.03 23.91
C LEU A 27 -4.52 15.64 22.97
N ALA A 28 -4.88 16.71 22.25
CA ALA A 28 -3.94 17.46 21.41
C ALA A 28 -2.75 17.99 22.22
N SER A 29 -2.99 18.53 23.41
CA SER A 29 -1.94 19.05 24.29
C SER A 29 -1.04 17.94 24.84
N ASP A 30 -1.60 16.78 25.21
CA ASP A 30 -0.83 15.66 25.73
C ASP A 30 0.02 14.99 24.63
N LEU A 31 -0.53 14.81 23.43
CA LEU A 31 0.21 14.32 22.26
C LEU A 31 1.29 15.31 21.83
N GLY A 32 1.03 16.61 21.87
CA GLY A 32 2.04 17.64 21.59
C GLY A 32 3.21 17.60 22.59
N ARG A 33 2.93 17.32 23.87
CA ARG A 33 3.98 17.14 24.89
C ARG A 33 4.78 15.86 24.67
N LEU A 34 4.14 14.76 24.31
CA LEU A 34 4.81 13.52 23.95
C LEU A 34 5.70 13.70 22.72
N LEU A 35 5.19 14.34 21.67
CA LEU A 35 5.94 14.61 20.44
C LEU A 35 7.18 15.48 20.71
N ALA A 36 7.03 16.53 21.52
CA ALA A 36 8.15 17.39 21.92
C ALA A 36 9.19 16.70 22.82
N SER A 37 8.84 15.55 23.41
CA SER A 37 9.74 14.75 24.25
C SER A 37 10.44 13.63 23.47
N LEU A 38 10.02 13.37 22.23
CA LEU A 38 10.65 12.38 21.35
C LEU A 38 11.79 13.06 20.58
N GLU A 39 13.01 12.52 20.69
CA GLU A 39 14.12 12.88 19.83
C GLU A 39 13.96 12.17 18.47
N LEU A 40 13.07 12.71 17.62
CA LEU A 40 12.77 12.15 16.30
C LEU A 40 13.96 12.22 15.32
N ASP A 41 14.96 13.05 15.61
CA ASP A 41 16.17 13.21 14.79
C ASP A 41 17.07 11.95 14.80
N ASP A 42 16.95 11.06 15.80
CA ASP A 42 17.74 9.83 15.96
C ASP A 42 16.93 8.55 15.68
N MET A 43 15.67 8.68 15.25
CA MET A 43 14.90 7.53 14.79
C MET A 43 15.26 7.25 13.34
N ASP A 44 16.04 6.19 13.10
CA ASP A 44 16.08 5.52 11.80
C ASP A 44 14.68 4.95 11.53
N ILE A 45 13.74 5.81 11.09
CA ILE A 45 12.37 5.45 10.73
C ILE A 45 12.40 4.39 9.63
N LEU A 46 13.44 4.45 8.79
CA LEU A 46 13.71 3.51 7.72
C LEU A 46 15.02 2.78 7.94
N ARG A 47 14.95 1.45 7.99
CA ARG A 47 16.13 0.60 8.16
C ARG A 47 16.95 0.48 6.88
N SER A 48 16.30 0.54 5.72
CA SER A 48 16.96 0.47 4.42
C SER A 48 17.15 1.86 3.82
N PRO A 49 18.39 2.27 3.49
CA PRO A 49 18.66 3.50 2.74
C PRO A 49 17.97 3.51 1.37
N VAL A 50 17.70 2.33 0.80
CA VAL A 50 16.94 2.22 -0.43
C VAL A 50 15.48 2.57 -0.19
N SER A 51 14.87 2.06 0.89
CA SER A 51 13.50 2.46 1.28
C SER A 51 13.40 3.97 1.45
N GLU A 52 14.42 4.61 2.04
CA GLU A 52 14.40 6.07 2.25
C GLU A 52 14.42 6.84 0.94
N ARG A 53 15.31 6.46 0.04
CA ARG A 53 15.37 7.05 -1.29
C ARG A 53 14.09 6.80 -2.07
N VAL A 54 13.54 5.58 -2.03
CA VAL A 54 12.29 5.23 -2.73
C VAL A 54 11.15 6.09 -2.22
N ALA A 55 10.92 6.16 -0.90
CA ALA A 55 9.83 6.95 -0.34
C ALA A 55 9.92 8.44 -0.72
N ASN A 56 11.12 9.02 -0.69
CA ASN A 56 11.31 10.40 -1.17
C ASN A 56 11.06 10.53 -2.68
N ALA A 57 11.52 9.58 -3.49
CA ALA A 57 11.32 9.60 -4.94
C ALA A 57 9.85 9.41 -5.34
N LEU A 58 9.06 8.66 -4.55
CA LEU A 58 7.63 8.47 -4.78
C LEU A 58 6.87 9.80 -4.73
N LEU A 59 7.22 10.70 -3.81
CA LEU A 59 6.60 12.03 -3.69
C LEU A 59 6.91 12.94 -4.89
N GLU A 60 8.02 12.69 -5.58
CA GLU A 60 8.43 13.45 -6.77
C GLU A 60 7.99 12.81 -8.09
N ALA A 61 7.51 11.56 -8.06
CA ALA A 61 7.01 10.87 -9.24
C ALA A 61 5.79 11.59 -9.83
N ARG A 62 5.67 11.55 -11.15
CA ARG A 62 4.60 12.25 -11.90
C ARG A 62 3.80 11.33 -12.82
N THR A 63 4.17 10.05 -12.89
CA THR A 63 3.50 9.06 -13.74
C THR A 63 3.34 7.72 -13.02
N PHE A 64 2.32 6.93 -13.41
CA PHE A 64 2.14 5.58 -12.86
C PHE A 64 3.33 4.64 -13.14
N PRO A 65 3.96 4.64 -14.33
CA PRO A 65 5.17 3.85 -14.58
C PRO A 65 6.30 4.15 -13.59
N ASP A 66 6.55 5.43 -13.27
CA ASP A 66 7.58 5.81 -12.30
C ASP A 66 7.28 5.20 -10.91
N LEU A 67 6.00 5.24 -10.49
CA LEU A 67 5.58 4.62 -9.23
C LEU A 67 5.80 3.10 -9.25
N VAL A 68 5.48 2.42 -10.36
CA VAL A 68 5.70 0.97 -10.50
C VAL A 68 7.17 0.61 -10.41
N ASP A 69 8.05 1.38 -11.06
CA ASP A 69 9.49 1.10 -11.04
C ASP A 69 10.11 1.32 -9.67
N LEU A 70 9.69 2.37 -8.95
CA LEU A 70 10.05 2.59 -7.55
C LEU A 70 9.52 1.47 -6.64
N LEU A 71 8.33 0.95 -6.92
CA LEU A 71 7.74 -0.16 -6.18
C LEU A 71 8.49 -1.48 -6.42
N LYS A 72 8.99 -1.73 -7.64
CA LYS A 72 9.88 -2.87 -7.96
C LYS A 72 11.20 -2.75 -7.21
N GLU A 73 11.78 -1.56 -7.19
CA GLU A 73 13.03 -1.29 -6.48
C GLU A 73 12.87 -1.54 -4.97
N PHE A 74 11.77 -1.08 -4.39
CA PHE A 74 11.45 -1.35 -3.00
C PHE A 74 11.28 -2.84 -2.71
N ALA A 75 10.51 -3.55 -3.55
CA ALA A 75 10.30 -4.99 -3.40
C ALA A 75 11.64 -5.75 -3.40
N GLN A 76 12.55 -5.40 -4.31
CA GLN A 76 13.90 -5.96 -4.37
C GLN A 76 14.72 -5.64 -3.11
N ALA A 77 14.63 -4.40 -2.61
CA ALA A 77 15.39 -3.95 -1.46
C ALA A 77 15.03 -4.69 -0.16
N ILE A 78 13.75 -5.01 0.03
CA ILE A 78 13.27 -5.76 1.21
C ILE A 78 13.22 -7.27 0.96
N GLY A 79 13.58 -7.75 -0.24
CA GLY A 79 13.67 -9.18 -0.54
C GLY A 79 12.32 -9.88 -0.78
N VAL A 80 11.28 -9.16 -1.21
CA VAL A 80 9.98 -9.75 -1.58
C VAL A 80 9.83 -9.83 -3.09
N THR A 81 8.99 -10.75 -3.59
CA THR A 81 8.79 -10.98 -5.03
C THR A 81 7.97 -9.87 -5.66
N HIS A 82 6.87 -9.49 -5.02
CA HIS A 82 5.97 -8.47 -5.54
C HIS A 82 5.49 -7.55 -4.42
N CYS A 83 5.28 -6.29 -4.78
CA CYS A 83 4.53 -5.32 -4.01
C CYS A 83 3.37 -4.75 -4.86
N THR A 84 2.23 -4.51 -4.24
CA THR A 84 0.99 -4.05 -4.88
C THR A 84 0.25 -3.10 -3.95
N LEU A 85 -0.13 -1.94 -4.46
CA LEU A 85 -1.15 -1.07 -3.86
C LEU A 85 -2.50 -1.37 -4.51
N HIS A 86 -3.56 -1.48 -3.70
CA HIS A 86 -4.92 -1.60 -4.21
C HIS A 86 -5.92 -0.81 -3.36
N VAL A 87 -6.91 -0.23 -4.03
CA VAL A 87 -7.96 0.52 -3.36
C VAL A 87 -9.01 -0.46 -2.81
N ILE A 88 -9.28 -0.39 -1.50
CA ILE A 88 -10.29 -1.20 -0.83
C ILE A 88 -11.64 -0.47 -0.87
N ARG A 89 -11.65 0.78 -0.43
CA ARG A 89 -12.87 1.60 -0.32
C ARG A 89 -12.53 3.05 -0.60
N GLU A 90 -13.36 3.70 -1.39
CA GLU A 90 -13.27 5.12 -1.67
C GLU A 90 -14.40 5.84 -0.93
N THR A 91 -14.13 7.04 -0.48
CA THR A 91 -15.15 7.96 0.01
C THR A 91 -15.99 8.49 -1.17
N PRO A 92 -17.21 8.97 -0.95
CA PRO A 92 -18.05 9.53 -2.03
C PRO A 92 -17.43 10.75 -2.74
N THR A 93 -16.46 11.39 -2.10
CA THR A 93 -15.73 12.56 -2.62
C THR A 93 -14.47 12.19 -3.39
N SER A 94 -14.02 10.94 -3.28
CA SER A 94 -12.90 10.39 -4.04
C SER A 94 -13.41 9.62 -5.25
N SER A 95 -12.60 9.58 -6.30
CA SER A 95 -12.91 8.88 -7.55
C SER A 95 -11.60 8.49 -8.20
N PHE A 96 -11.04 7.34 -7.82
CA PHE A 96 -9.80 6.89 -8.42
C PHE A 96 -10.06 6.27 -9.80
N SER A 97 -9.45 6.85 -10.85
CA SER A 97 -9.50 6.31 -12.21
C SER A 97 -8.80 4.95 -12.30
N THR A 98 -7.76 4.75 -11.50
CA THR A 98 -7.01 3.50 -11.35
C THR A 98 -7.33 2.86 -10.00
N ARG A 99 -7.50 1.53 -9.97
CA ARG A 99 -7.88 0.79 -8.75
C ARG A 99 -6.73 0.04 -8.08
N ALA A 100 -5.63 -0.17 -8.80
CA ALA A 100 -4.45 -0.85 -8.28
C ALA A 100 -3.19 -0.42 -9.03
N LEU A 101 -2.07 -0.46 -8.33
CA LEU A 101 -0.71 -0.29 -8.84
C LEU A 101 0.11 -1.50 -8.41
N THR A 102 0.70 -2.24 -9.34
CA THR A 102 1.29 -3.55 -9.01
C THR A 102 2.58 -3.83 -9.76
N THR A 103 3.42 -4.65 -9.14
CA THR A 103 4.62 -5.26 -9.73
C THR A 103 4.36 -6.67 -10.27
N TYR A 104 3.12 -7.15 -10.25
CA TYR A 104 2.76 -8.41 -10.91
C TYR A 104 2.99 -8.33 -12.42
N SER A 105 3.18 -9.50 -13.04
CA SER A 105 3.28 -9.58 -14.50
C SER A 105 1.98 -9.17 -15.17
N GLU A 106 2.08 -8.60 -16.37
CA GLU A 106 0.93 -8.25 -17.20
C GLU A 106 0.02 -9.46 -17.47
N GLU A 107 0.61 -10.63 -17.67
CA GLU A 107 -0.11 -11.89 -17.85
C GLU A 107 -1.03 -12.19 -16.65
N TRP A 108 -0.52 -12.03 -15.42
CA TRP A 108 -1.33 -12.23 -14.23
C TRP A 108 -2.41 -11.17 -14.08
N VAL A 109 -2.09 -9.89 -14.34
CA VAL A 109 -3.07 -8.79 -14.27
C VAL A 109 -4.22 -9.02 -15.25
N SER A 110 -3.91 -9.30 -16.52
CA SER A 110 -4.91 -9.61 -17.55
C SER A 110 -5.77 -10.81 -17.13
N ARG A 111 -5.14 -11.89 -16.66
CA ARG A 111 -5.84 -13.08 -16.18
C ARG A 111 -6.77 -12.78 -15.01
N TYR A 112 -6.33 -11.97 -14.06
CA TYR A 112 -7.11 -11.59 -12.88
C TYR A 112 -8.40 -10.86 -13.27
N VAL A 113 -8.30 -9.94 -14.23
CA VAL A 113 -9.43 -9.18 -14.77
C VAL A 113 -10.37 -10.10 -15.56
N ASP A 114 -9.85 -10.88 -16.51
CA ASP A 114 -10.64 -11.76 -17.38
C ASP A 114 -11.43 -12.80 -16.59
N ARG A 115 -10.82 -13.32 -15.53
CA ARG A 115 -11.44 -14.31 -14.63
C ARG A 115 -12.31 -13.69 -13.55
N ARG A 116 -12.37 -12.36 -13.46
CA ARG A 116 -13.12 -11.60 -12.43
C ARG A 116 -12.76 -12.04 -11.02
N TYR A 117 -11.46 -12.20 -10.76
CA TYR A 117 -10.98 -12.75 -9.50
C TYR A 117 -11.26 -11.88 -8.28
N THR A 118 -11.56 -10.60 -8.45
CA THR A 118 -12.04 -9.73 -7.36
C THR A 118 -13.19 -10.35 -6.54
N SER A 119 -14.03 -11.18 -7.16
CA SER A 119 -15.17 -11.84 -6.49
C SER A 119 -14.77 -13.00 -5.56
N VAL A 120 -13.60 -13.61 -5.78
CA VAL A 120 -13.13 -14.82 -5.09
C VAL A 120 -11.77 -14.67 -4.42
N ASP A 121 -11.06 -13.57 -4.68
CA ASP A 121 -9.78 -13.27 -4.06
C ASP A 121 -9.94 -13.12 -2.54
N PRO A 122 -9.33 -14.01 -1.73
CA PRO A 122 -9.48 -13.98 -0.28
C PRO A 122 -8.80 -12.75 0.33
N VAL A 123 -7.71 -12.24 -0.27
CA VAL A 123 -6.98 -11.06 0.22
C VAL A 123 -7.88 -9.83 0.07
N TYR A 124 -8.38 -9.59 -1.15
CA TYR A 124 -9.28 -8.46 -1.40
C TYR A 124 -10.54 -8.52 -0.54
N ARG A 125 -11.16 -9.71 -0.43
CA ARG A 125 -12.38 -9.88 0.37
C ARG A 125 -12.15 -9.65 1.85
N HIS A 126 -11.04 -10.13 2.41
CA HIS A 126 -10.70 -9.92 3.81
C HIS A 126 -10.39 -8.45 4.09
N SER A 127 -9.69 -7.79 3.17
CA SER A 127 -9.41 -6.34 3.22
C SER A 127 -10.68 -5.49 3.30
N LEU A 128 -11.84 -5.94 2.80
CA LEU A 128 -13.08 -5.16 2.91
C LEU A 128 -13.57 -4.98 4.36
N THR A 129 -13.15 -5.86 5.27
CA THR A 129 -13.67 -5.94 6.65
C THR A 129 -12.61 -5.90 7.73
N CYS A 130 -11.38 -6.37 7.47
CA CYS A 130 -10.31 -6.45 8.48
C CYS A 130 -9.55 -5.13 8.57
N GLU A 131 -9.63 -4.40 9.68
CA GLU A 131 -8.99 -3.07 9.81
C GLU A 131 -7.49 -3.13 10.11
N ASP A 132 -7.00 -4.28 10.56
CA ASP A 132 -5.59 -4.51 10.91
C ASP A 132 -4.80 -5.11 9.74
N ALA A 133 -3.48 -5.07 9.85
CA ALA A 133 -2.60 -5.77 8.94
C ALA A 133 -2.67 -7.29 9.17
N PHE A 134 -2.50 -8.07 8.11
CA PHE A 134 -2.67 -9.52 8.17
C PHE A 134 -1.76 -10.28 7.21
N PHE A 135 -1.38 -11.49 7.61
CA PHE A 135 -0.68 -12.44 6.74
C PHE A 135 -1.69 -13.25 5.94
N TRP A 136 -1.36 -13.57 4.69
CA TRP A 136 -2.24 -14.31 3.79
C TRP A 136 -2.44 -15.77 4.21
N GLU A 137 -1.52 -16.31 5.01
CA GLU A 137 -1.62 -17.67 5.53
C GLU A 137 -2.74 -17.85 6.57
N ASP A 138 -3.19 -16.76 7.18
CA ASP A 138 -4.28 -16.76 8.15
C ASP A 138 -5.66 -16.76 7.46
N LEU A 139 -5.70 -16.68 6.13
CA LEU A 139 -6.93 -16.63 5.35
C LEU A 139 -7.53 -18.02 5.11
N ASP A 140 -8.86 -18.12 5.23
CA ASP A 140 -9.57 -19.35 4.91
C ASP A 140 -9.62 -19.62 3.40
N ILE A 141 -8.91 -20.67 2.98
CA ILE A 141 -8.88 -21.19 1.60
C ILE A 141 -9.68 -22.50 1.45
N SER A 142 -10.62 -22.78 2.34
CA SER A 142 -11.45 -24.00 2.29
C SER A 142 -12.48 -24.00 1.15
N ASN A 143 -12.79 -22.84 0.56
CA ASN A 143 -13.67 -22.74 -0.59
C ASN A 143 -12.96 -23.25 -1.88
N PRO A 144 -13.57 -24.16 -2.66
CA PRO A 144 -12.97 -24.67 -3.90
C PRO A 144 -12.60 -23.59 -4.93
N ALA A 145 -13.40 -22.54 -5.06
CA ALA A 145 -13.12 -21.43 -5.98
C ALA A 145 -11.91 -20.60 -5.50
N VAL A 146 -11.80 -20.38 -4.19
CA VAL A 146 -10.64 -19.71 -3.57
C VAL A 146 -9.37 -20.54 -3.78
N ARG A 147 -9.43 -21.86 -3.59
CA ARG A 147 -8.27 -22.74 -3.88
C ARG A 147 -7.85 -22.66 -5.34
N ALA A 148 -8.80 -22.70 -6.27
CA ALA A 148 -8.51 -22.61 -7.69
C ALA A 148 -7.84 -21.27 -8.02
N PHE A 149 -8.32 -20.16 -7.45
CA PHE A 149 -7.67 -18.85 -7.54
C PHE A 149 -6.24 -18.89 -7.01
N CYS A 150 -6.01 -19.39 -5.79
CA CYS A 150 -4.67 -19.44 -5.20
C CYS A 150 -3.70 -20.33 -6.01
N GLN A 151 -4.18 -21.45 -6.57
CA GLN A 151 -3.36 -22.30 -7.44
C GLN A 151 -2.96 -21.57 -8.72
N ASP A 152 -3.89 -20.82 -9.30
CA ASP A 152 -3.64 -20.07 -10.52
C ASP A 152 -2.69 -18.88 -10.29
N ALA A 153 -2.87 -18.16 -9.18
CA ALA A 153 -1.97 -17.10 -8.74
C ALA A 153 -0.53 -17.62 -8.62
N ARG A 154 -0.35 -18.77 -7.95
CA ARG A 154 0.96 -19.42 -7.82
C ARG A 154 1.56 -19.81 -9.17
N ALA A 155 0.74 -20.32 -10.10
CA ALA A 155 1.19 -20.68 -11.43
C ALA A 155 1.71 -19.48 -12.25
N HIS A 156 1.27 -18.27 -11.92
CA HIS A 156 1.71 -17.00 -12.54
C HIS A 156 2.70 -16.21 -11.66
N GLY A 157 3.33 -16.86 -10.68
CA GLY A 157 4.40 -16.26 -9.86
C GLY A 157 3.93 -15.49 -8.64
N VAL A 158 2.63 -15.38 -8.38
CA VAL A 158 2.10 -14.78 -7.15
C VAL A 158 2.02 -15.84 -6.06
N GLY A 159 3.04 -15.88 -5.22
CA GLY A 159 3.17 -16.89 -4.18
C GLY A 159 2.17 -16.71 -3.03
N PRO A 160 1.99 -17.76 -2.20
CA PRO A 160 0.98 -17.75 -1.14
C PRO A 160 1.44 -17.06 0.14
N ALA A 161 2.74 -16.86 0.33
CA ALA A 161 3.23 -16.07 1.45
C ALA A 161 3.05 -14.60 1.07
N GLY A 162 2.18 -13.91 1.79
CA GLY A 162 2.01 -12.48 1.62
C GLY A 162 1.54 -11.80 2.90
N TYR A 163 1.65 -10.49 2.89
CA TYR A 163 1.26 -9.61 3.98
C TYR A 163 0.53 -8.41 3.39
N THR A 164 -0.55 -8.00 4.01
CA THR A 164 -1.35 -6.84 3.60
C THR A 164 -1.44 -5.86 4.75
N LEU A 165 -1.04 -4.62 4.49
CA LEU A 165 -1.08 -3.48 5.41
C LEU A 165 -2.12 -2.47 4.90
N PRO A 166 -3.23 -2.28 5.61
CA PRO A 166 -4.20 -1.24 5.27
C PRO A 166 -3.67 0.16 5.61
N ILE A 167 -3.96 1.13 4.75
CA ILE A 167 -3.61 2.55 4.89
C ILE A 167 -4.87 3.38 4.67
N ILE A 168 -5.11 4.32 5.58
CA ILE A 168 -6.22 5.27 5.48
C ILE A 168 -5.63 6.61 5.02
N THR A 169 -6.13 7.14 3.91
CA THR A 169 -5.72 8.45 3.41
C THR A 169 -6.30 9.58 4.27
N GLU A 170 -5.77 10.79 4.13
CA GLU A 170 -6.33 11.98 4.81
C GLU A 170 -7.80 12.23 4.46
N ARG A 171 -8.23 11.84 3.25
CA ARG A 171 -9.62 11.93 2.82
C ARG A 171 -10.52 10.82 3.41
N GLY A 172 -9.92 9.84 4.08
CA GLY A 172 -10.62 8.67 4.62
C GLY A 172 -10.79 7.53 3.62
N ASP A 173 -10.11 7.58 2.46
CA ASP A 173 -10.07 6.45 1.54
C ASP A 173 -9.27 5.33 2.17
N ARG A 174 -9.72 4.10 1.94
CA ARG A 174 -9.06 2.91 2.44
C ARG A 174 -8.33 2.23 1.30
N ILE A 175 -7.02 2.22 1.40
CA ILE A 175 -6.09 1.60 0.47
C ILE A 175 -5.36 0.49 1.23
N ALA A 176 -4.76 -0.45 0.52
CA ALA A 176 -3.82 -1.38 1.12
C ALA A 176 -2.59 -1.53 0.25
N ILE A 177 -1.45 -1.66 0.92
CA ILE A 177 -0.21 -2.14 0.34
C ILE A 177 -0.05 -3.61 0.72
N SER A 178 0.24 -4.44 -0.28
CA SER A 178 0.44 -5.87 -0.12
C SER A 178 1.79 -6.25 -0.68
N VAL A 179 2.51 -7.09 0.05
CA VAL A 179 3.72 -7.75 -0.45
C VAL A 179 3.51 -9.25 -0.51
N SER A 180 4.16 -9.89 -1.48
CA SER A 180 4.17 -11.34 -1.59
C SER A 180 5.57 -11.86 -1.89
N ALA A 181 5.85 -13.04 -1.36
CA ALA A 181 7.03 -13.82 -1.64
C ALA A 181 6.62 -15.15 -2.30
N ALA A 182 7.60 -15.99 -2.64
CA ALA A 182 7.35 -17.39 -2.98
C ALA A 182 6.74 -18.16 -1.78
N ASP A 183 6.70 -19.49 -1.81
CA ASP A 183 6.20 -20.29 -0.67
C ASP A 183 7.24 -20.35 0.48
N ASP A 184 7.56 -19.17 1.05
CA ASP A 184 8.47 -18.96 2.18
C ASP A 184 7.82 -18.05 3.22
N ARG A 185 7.00 -18.65 4.08
CA ARG A 185 6.18 -17.93 5.06
C ARG A 185 6.99 -17.42 6.25
N GLU A 186 7.93 -18.23 6.72
CA GLU A 186 8.81 -17.88 7.83
C GLU A 186 9.77 -16.75 7.41
N GLY A 187 10.41 -16.88 6.24
CA GLY A 187 11.24 -15.82 5.69
C GLY A 187 10.48 -14.52 5.43
N LEU A 188 9.22 -14.60 4.98
CA LEU A 188 8.38 -13.41 4.85
C LEU A 188 8.06 -12.78 6.21
N ARG A 189 7.73 -13.57 7.24
CA ARG A 189 7.47 -13.03 8.59
C ARG A 189 8.69 -12.31 9.15
N ASP A 190 9.87 -12.90 9.02
CA ASP A 190 11.13 -12.26 9.43
C ASP A 190 11.39 -10.97 8.65
N THR A 191 11.13 -11.00 7.34
CA THR A 191 11.23 -9.82 6.47
C THR A 191 10.29 -8.70 6.93
N ILE A 192 9.01 -9.01 7.21
CA ILE A 192 8.05 -8.02 7.72
C ILE A 192 8.49 -7.51 9.09
N HIS A 193 8.87 -8.38 10.03
CA HIS A 193 9.37 -7.94 11.34
C HIS A 193 10.57 -7.00 11.24
N HIS A 194 11.43 -7.20 10.23
CA HIS A 194 12.56 -6.33 10.00
C HIS A 194 12.15 -5.01 9.33
N TYR A 195 11.32 -5.04 8.29
CA TYR A 195 11.03 -3.91 7.41
C TYR A 195 9.61 -3.33 7.56
N GLU A 196 8.89 -3.60 8.65
CA GLU A 196 7.51 -3.13 8.83
C GLU A 196 7.42 -1.59 8.78
N SER A 197 8.33 -0.89 9.46
CA SER A 197 8.40 0.57 9.42
C SER A 197 8.68 1.08 8.01
N ASP A 198 9.55 0.39 7.27
CA ASP A 198 9.84 0.70 5.87
C ASP A 198 8.64 0.53 4.97
N LEU A 199 7.91 -0.57 5.13
CA LEU A 199 6.69 -0.84 4.38
C LEU A 199 5.61 0.20 4.68
N LEU A 200 5.47 0.63 5.93
CA LEU A 200 4.51 1.65 6.33
C LEU A 200 4.86 3.00 5.70
N SER A 201 6.10 3.46 5.86
CA SER A 201 6.56 4.75 5.31
C SER A 201 6.49 4.80 3.78
N VAL A 202 6.98 3.76 3.09
CA VAL A 202 6.85 3.66 1.63
C VAL A 202 5.38 3.56 1.23
N GLY A 203 4.57 2.81 1.98
CA GLY A 203 3.14 2.69 1.74
C GLY A 203 2.41 4.03 1.81
N PHE A 204 2.76 4.89 2.77
CA PHE A 204 2.21 6.24 2.87
C PHE A 204 2.63 7.12 1.69
N SER A 205 3.93 7.22 1.39
CA SER A 205 4.41 8.02 0.26
C SER A 205 3.83 7.55 -1.08
N LEU A 206 3.73 6.22 -1.25
CA LEU A 206 3.11 5.63 -2.44
C LEU A 206 1.63 5.98 -2.53
N THR A 207 0.91 5.92 -1.40
CA THR A 207 -0.52 6.21 -1.34
C THR A 207 -0.81 7.68 -1.64
N GLU A 208 0.01 8.59 -1.14
CA GLU A 208 -0.10 10.02 -1.43
C GLU A 208 0.13 10.29 -2.93
N ALA A 209 1.25 9.82 -3.47
CA ALA A 209 1.58 9.98 -4.89
C ALA A 209 0.53 9.34 -5.81
N PHE A 210 0.09 8.12 -5.48
CA PHE A 210 -0.99 7.43 -6.19
C PHE A 210 -2.29 8.24 -6.15
N SER A 211 -2.67 8.74 -4.97
CA SER A 211 -3.91 9.50 -4.80
C SER A 211 -3.87 10.78 -5.62
N LEU A 212 -2.74 11.48 -5.68
CA LEU A 212 -2.57 12.67 -6.51
C LEU A 212 -2.74 12.35 -8.00
N LEU A 213 -2.06 11.31 -8.51
CA LEU A 213 -2.12 10.93 -9.92
C LEU A 213 -3.48 10.34 -10.32
N ALA A 214 -4.14 9.62 -9.41
CA ALA A 214 -5.43 8.98 -9.67
C ALA A 214 -6.63 9.92 -9.45
N SER A 215 -6.42 11.12 -8.89
CA SER A 215 -7.50 12.07 -8.56
C SER A 215 -7.86 13.07 -9.68
N ASP A 216 -7.15 13.08 -10.82
CA ASP A 216 -7.50 13.95 -11.95
C ASP A 216 -8.40 13.24 -12.99
N GLU A 217 -9.55 13.87 -13.25
CA GLU A 217 -10.60 13.60 -14.25
C GLU A 217 -11.42 12.29 -14.15
N ARG A 218 -12.76 12.47 -14.10
CA ARG A 218 -13.79 11.40 -14.06
C ARG A 218 -13.82 10.58 -15.37
N PRO A 219 -13.77 9.24 -15.30
CA PRO A 219 -14.50 8.36 -16.21
C PRO A 219 -15.80 7.90 -15.54
N THR A 220 -16.94 8.13 -16.19
CA THR A 220 -18.29 7.81 -15.68
C THR A 220 -18.69 6.34 -15.81
N SER A 221 -17.74 5.42 -15.97
CA SER A 221 -18.02 3.99 -16.07
C SER A 221 -16.87 3.12 -15.58
N PHE A 222 -17.23 2.03 -14.89
CA PHE A 222 -16.35 0.87 -14.75
C PHE A 222 -15.98 0.35 -16.14
N THR A 223 -14.76 0.69 -16.53
CA THR A 223 -14.01 0.09 -17.63
C THR A 223 -12.61 -0.05 -17.05
N PRO A 224 -11.96 -1.24 -17.05
CA PRO A 224 -10.51 -1.26 -16.92
C PRO A 224 -10.01 -0.43 -18.09
N THR A 225 -9.71 0.85 -17.84
CA THR A 225 -9.44 1.77 -18.93
C THR A 225 -8.21 1.26 -19.64
N ASP A 226 -8.26 1.34 -20.95
CA ASP A 226 -7.17 1.05 -21.88
C ASP A 226 -5.84 1.70 -21.47
N ASP A 227 -5.79 2.60 -20.49
CA ASP A 227 -4.61 3.23 -19.93
C ASP A 227 -3.57 2.25 -19.35
N GLN A 228 -3.97 1.15 -18.70
CA GLN A 228 -2.98 0.12 -18.32
C GLN A 228 -2.45 -0.68 -19.52
N LEU A 229 -3.19 -0.71 -20.64
CA LEU A 229 -2.81 -1.38 -21.88
C LEU A 229 -2.14 -0.42 -22.90
N SER A 230 -2.31 0.90 -22.75
CA SER A 230 -1.80 1.95 -23.64
C SER A 230 -0.46 2.50 -23.18
N ILE A 231 -0.13 2.38 -21.89
CA ILE A 231 1.22 2.59 -21.34
C ILE A 231 2.25 1.59 -21.93
N LEU A 232 1.77 0.52 -22.60
CA LEU A 232 2.58 -0.56 -23.19
C LEU A 232 2.49 -0.62 -24.73
N ARG A 233 2.16 0.49 -25.39
CA ARG A 233 2.33 0.68 -26.85
C ARG A 233 3.27 1.83 -27.19
#